data_AF-A0A6P1C0P7-F1
#
_entry.id   AF-A0A6P1C0P7-F1
#
_cell.length_a   1.000
_cell.length_b   1.000
_cell.length_c   1.000
_cell.angle_alpha   90.00
_cell.angle_beta   90.00
_cell.angle_gamma   90.00
#
_symmetry.space_group_name_H-M   'P 1'
#
loop_
_entity.id
_entity.type
_entity.pdbx_description
1 polymer ?
#
loop_
_entity_poly.entity_id
_entity_poly.type
_entity_poly.pdbx_seq_one_letter_code
_entity_poly.pdbx_strand_id
1 'polypeptide(L)' 'ADAVIWNLDKVLNDKAPQFDKRQSAQVKTRLPSVASYAKIDDMTVELTTKEPDSFLPINLTNLFMASPAKWQQFYDKAEG' A
#
# COMPACT_ATOMS: atom_id res chain seq x y z
N ALA A 1 9.16 -5.97 5.26
CA ALA A 1 8.05 -6.27 4.33
C ALA A 1 6.69 -5.86 4.89
N ASP A 2 6.41 -6.09 6.19
CA ASP A 2 5.07 -5.83 6.77
C ASP A 2 4.60 -4.38 6.61
N ALA A 3 5.49 -3.40 6.77
CA ALA A 3 5.15 -2.00 6.55
C ALA A 3 4.76 -1.69 5.09
N VAL A 4 5.32 -2.42 4.12
CA VAL A 4 4.96 -2.27 2.70
C VAL A 4 3.55 -2.81 2.47
N ILE A 5 3.25 -4.02 2.96
CA ILE A 5 1.90 -4.60 2.85
C ILE A 5 0.86 -3.71 3.52
N TRP A 6 1.16 -3.22 4.73
CA TRP A 6 0.29 -2.31 5.45
C TRP A 6 -0.04 -1.03 4.65
N ASN A 7 0.96 -0.47 3.94
CA ASN A 7 0.78 0.71 3.10
C ASN A 7 0.08 0.41 1.77
N LEU A 8 0.23 -0.79 1.21
CA LEU A 8 -0.55 -1.25 0.06
C LEU A 8 -2.02 -1.39 0.46
N ASP A 9 -2.30 -1.99 1.62
CA ASP A 9 -3.66 -2.08 2.16
C ASP A 9 -4.27 -0.70 2.42
N LYS A 10 -3.49 0.24 2.99
CA LYS A 10 -3.91 1.63 3.19
C LYS A 10 -4.47 2.29 1.92
N VAL A 11 -4.02 1.91 0.72
CA VAL A 11 -4.44 2.58 -0.52
C VAL A 11 -5.20 1.68 -1.51
N LEU A 12 -5.11 0.36 -1.38
CA LEU A 12 -5.73 -0.60 -2.29
C LEU A 12 -6.84 -1.44 -1.65
N ASN A 13 -6.86 -1.59 -0.32
CA ASN A 13 -7.84 -2.39 0.40
C ASN A 13 -8.82 -1.49 1.17
N ASP A 14 -10.02 -1.28 0.62
CA ASP A 14 -11.05 -0.40 1.20
C ASP A 14 -11.69 -0.94 2.49
N LYS A 15 -11.37 -2.17 2.88
CA LYS A 15 -11.80 -2.80 4.13
C LYS A 15 -10.75 -2.71 5.23
N ALA A 16 -9.54 -2.24 4.92
CA ALA A 16 -8.49 -2.10 5.90
C ALA A 16 -8.81 -0.94 6.86
N PRO A 17 -8.59 -1.07 8.18
CA PRO A 17 -8.87 0.00 9.14
C PRO A 17 -8.06 1.27 8.86
N GLN A 18 -6.89 1.11 8.24
CA GLN A 18 -6.03 2.21 7.82
C GLN A 18 -6.36 2.78 6.44
N PHE A 19 -7.43 2.36 5.77
CA PHE A 19 -7.70 2.78 4.38
C PHE A 19 -7.85 4.31 4.27
N ASP A 20 -6.99 4.93 3.46
CA ASP A 20 -7.02 6.35 3.16
C ASP A 20 -7.62 6.59 1.77
N LYS A 21 -8.90 7.00 1.75
CA LYS A 21 -9.64 7.29 0.51
C LYS A 21 -8.97 8.38 -0.34
N ARG A 22 -8.36 9.40 0.26
CA ARG A 22 -7.74 10.52 -0.46
C ARG A 22 -6.46 10.06 -1.14
N GLN A 23 -5.61 9.32 -0.43
CA GLN A 23 -4.39 8.78 -1.00
C GLN A 23 -4.68 7.68 -2.02
N SER A 24 -5.68 6.83 -1.76
CA SER A 24 -6.13 5.78 -2.69
C SER A 24 -6.47 6.34 -4.08
N ALA A 25 -7.19 7.46 -4.15
CA ALA A 25 -7.55 8.11 -5.41
C ALA A 25 -6.31 8.52 -6.24
N GLN A 26 -5.23 8.93 -5.57
CA GLN A 26 -3.97 9.30 -6.23
C GLN A 26 -3.17 8.07 -6.66
N VAL A 27 -3.01 7.08 -5.77
CA VAL A 27 -2.15 5.91 -6.00
C VAL A 27 -2.75 4.93 -6.99
N LYS A 28 -4.07 4.67 -6.97
CA LYS A 28 -4.71 3.70 -7.87
C LYS A 28 -4.50 4.03 -9.35
N THR A 29 -4.43 5.32 -9.70
CA THR A 29 -4.17 5.75 -11.08
C THR A 29 -2.72 5.54 -11.52
N ARG A 30 -1.79 5.35 -10.58
CA ARG A 30 -0.36 5.08 -10.83
C ARG A 30 -0.05 3.59 -10.87
N LEU A 31 -0.86 2.75 -10.24
CA LEU A 31 -0.68 1.30 -10.19
C LEU A 31 -1.80 0.53 -10.94
N PRO A 32 -2.16 0.89 -12.19
CA PRO A 32 -3.33 0.32 -12.86
C PRO A 32 -3.16 -1.18 -13.19
N SER A 33 -1.92 -1.62 -13.39
CA SER A 33 -1.56 -2.99 -13.78
C SER A 33 -1.44 -3.94 -12.58
N VAL A 34 -1.32 -3.45 -11.34
CA VAL A 34 -1.13 -4.29 -10.15
C VAL A 34 -2.38 -5.13 -9.91
N ALA A 35 -2.21 -6.45 -9.91
CA ALA A 35 -3.25 -7.45 -9.67
C ALA A 35 -3.30 -7.86 -8.20
N SER A 36 -2.13 -8.13 -7.61
CA SER A 36 -1.99 -8.64 -6.24
C SER A 36 -0.64 -8.24 -5.65
N TYR A 37 -0.55 -8.33 -4.33
CA TYR A 37 0.67 -8.12 -3.57
C TYR A 37 0.73 -9.08 -2.38
N ALA A 38 1.93 -9.55 -2.05
CA ALA A 38 2.12 -10.49 -0.96
C ALA A 38 3.49 -10.30 -0.28
N LYS A 39 3.55 -10.53 1.04
CA LYS A 39 4.83 -10.67 1.75
C LYS A 39 5.39 -12.06 1.43
N ILE A 40 6.65 -12.13 1.01
CA ILE A 40 7.36 -13.40 0.79
C ILE A 40 8.17 -13.77 2.05
N ASP A 41 8.92 -12.80 2.58
CA ASP A 41 9.70 -12.92 3.81
C ASP A 41 9.86 -11.53 4.46
N ASP A 42 10.67 -11.40 5.50
CA ASP A 42 10.80 -10.14 6.26
C ASP A 42 11.32 -8.95 5.45
N MET A 43 12.04 -9.18 4.35
CA MET A 43 12.63 -8.13 3.51
C MET A 43 12.19 -8.20 2.05
N THR A 44 11.33 -9.15 1.70
CA THR A 44 10.87 -9.37 0.31
C THR A 44 9.35 -9.26 0.19
N VAL A 45 8.90 -8.53 -0.84
CA VAL A 45 7.49 -8.38 -1.21
C VAL A 45 7.35 -8.68 -2.69
N GLU A 46 6.29 -9.38 -3.05
CA GLU A 46 5.89 -9.64 -4.43
C GLU A 46 4.78 -8.67 -4.85
N LEU A 47 4.88 -8.19 -6.08
CA LEU A 47 3.83 -7.45 -6.80
C LEU A 47 3.58 -8.17 -8.12
N THR A 48 2.35 -8.65 -8.32
CA THR A 48 1.96 -9.29 -9.57
C THR A 48 1.24 -8.27 -10.45
N THR A 49 1.62 -8.14 -11.71
CA THR A 49 0.89 -7.32 -12.69
C THR A 49 0.03 -8.19 -13.60
N LYS A 50 -1.07 -7.62 -14.12
CA LYS A 50 -1.96 -8.28 -15.08
C LYS A 50 -1.33 -8.42 -16.46
N GLU A 51 -0.35 -7.57 -16.75
CA GLU A 51 0.37 -7.46 -18.03
C GLU A 51 1.78 -6.90 -17.79
N PRO A 52 2.73 -7.06 -18.74
CA PRO A 52 4.04 -6.45 -18.63
C PRO A 52 3.97 -4.92 -18.49
N ASP A 53 4.57 -4.37 -17.44
CA ASP A 53 4.57 -2.93 -17.16
C ASP A 53 5.97 -2.46 -16.73
N SER A 54 6.69 -1.83 -17.65
CA SER A 54 8.02 -1.27 -17.38
C SER A 54 7.99 0.01 -16.53
N PHE A 55 6.82 0.65 -16.39
CA PHE A 55 6.67 1.86 -15.58
C PHE A 55 6.36 1.54 -14.11
N LEU A 56 6.08 0.29 -13.77
CA LEU A 56 5.82 -0.12 -12.38
C LEU A 56 6.87 0.42 -11.38
N PRO A 57 8.20 0.32 -11.62
CA PRO A 57 9.19 0.82 -10.66
C PRO A 57 9.09 2.33 -10.40
N ILE A 58 8.86 3.14 -11.43
CA ILE A 58 8.74 4.60 -11.24
C ILE A 58 7.37 4.95 -10.62
N ASN A 59 6.31 4.24 -11.00
CA ASN A 59 4.98 4.47 -10.43
C ASN A 59 4.92 4.15 -8.93
N LEU A 60 5.64 3.11 -8.48
CA LEU A 60 5.75 2.75 -7.06
C LEU A 60 6.30 3.88 -6.18
N THR A 61 7.09 4.81 -6.73
CA THR A 61 7.57 5.98 -5.97
C THR A 61 6.45 6.91 -5.50
N ASN A 62 5.25 6.81 -6.09
CA ASN A 62 4.06 7.55 -5.66
C ASN A 62 3.36 6.88 -4.46
N LEU A 63 3.76 5.66 -4.06
CA LEU A 63 3.29 5.03 -2.84
C LEU A 63 4.07 5.56 -1.64
N PHE A 64 3.66 6.73 -1.14
CA PHE A 64 4.28 7.28 0.06
C PHE A 64 3.92 6.43 1.29
N MET A 65 4.97 5.85 1.88
CA MET A 65 4.88 4.97 3.03
C MET A 65 4.76 5.77 4.33
N ALA A 66 3.72 5.45 5.11
CA ALA A 66 3.59 5.89 6.49
C ALA A 66 4.10 4.80 7.43
N SER A 67 4.56 5.20 8.62
CA SER A 67 4.92 4.27 9.69
C SER A 67 3.66 3.65 10.31
N PRO A 68 3.46 2.31 10.23
CA PRO A 68 2.30 1.67 10.85
C PRO A 68 2.26 1.87 12.36
N ALA A 69 3.42 1.79 13.03
CA ALA A 69 3.51 1.96 14.48
C ALA A 69 3.09 3.36 14.94
N LYS A 70 3.46 4.40 14.17
CA LYS A 70 3.06 5.78 14.51
C LYS A 70 1.58 6.01 14.21
N TRP A 71 1.08 5.45 13.12
CA TRP A 71 -0.34 5.50 12.80
C TRP A 71 -1.18 4.84 13.91
N GLN A 72 -0.79 3.65 14.38
CA GLN A 72 -1.50 2.92 15.44
C GLN A 72 -1.60 3.76 16.72
N GLN A 73 -0.52 4.43 17.13
CA GLN A 73 -0.54 5.33 18.29
C GLN A 73 -1.56 6.47 18.16
N PHE A 74 -1.80 6.97 16.95
CA PHE A 74 -2.82 8.01 16.72
C PHE A 74 -4.21 7.42 16.62
N TYR A 75 -4.35 6.26 16.00
CA TYR A 75 -5.61 5.53 15.90
C TYR A 75 -6.16 5.16 17.28
N ASP A 76 -5.34 4.55 18.14
CA ASP A 76 -5.75 4.14 19.49
C ASP A 76 -6.18 5.33 20.36
N LYS A 77 -5.54 6.50 20.17
CA LYS A 77 -5.89 7.73 20.89
C LYS A 77 -7.19 8.36 20.41
N ALA A 78 -7.63 8.05 19.20
CA ALA A 78 -8.87 8.55 18.62
C ALA A 78 -10.09 7.68 18.98
N GLU A 79 -9.93 6.70 19.88
CA GLU A 79 -10.92 5.66 20.26
C GLU A 79 -11.32 4.67 19.14
N GLY A 80 -10.65 4.72 17.97
CA GLY A 80 -10.84 3.78 16.86
C GLY A 80 -11.77 4.29 15.76
#